data_AF-A0A955U8J0-F1
#
_entry.id   AF-A0A955U8J0-F1
#
_cell.length_a   1.000
_cell.length_b   1.000
_cell.length_c   1.000
_cell.angle_alpha   90.00
_cell.angle_beta   90.00
_cell.angle_gamma   90.00
#
_symmetry.space_group_name_H-M   'P 1'
#
loop_
_entity.id
_entity.type
_entity.pdbx_description
1 polymer ?
#
loop_
_entity_poly.entity_id
_entity_poly.type
_entity_poly.pdbx_seq_one_letter_code
_entity_poly.pdbx_strand_id
1 'polypeptide(L)'
;TTVPRFAMPRPSARAPAPPTTPPSSFKVDSPADADILVLPGATPAAARPSVAPTPQVALPRVHPLSHDVVGRLVDEHGYGGVLLATVRGRLGLSVKDVADHTRISVRYLEALESEARDQLPSATFVRGYVREVARVLQLDADAVVAGYMRRYEGQ
;
A
#
# COMPACT_ATOMS: atom_id res chain seq x y z
N THR A 1 9.18 73.29 -15.16
CA THR A 1 9.80 72.02 -14.73
C THR A 1 8.71 70.99 -14.51
N THR A 2 8.54 70.13 -15.51
CA THR A 2 7.58 69.02 -15.56
C THR A 2 8.14 67.85 -14.76
N VAL A 3 7.39 67.31 -13.81
CA VAL A 3 7.71 66.07 -13.11
C VAL A 3 6.45 65.19 -13.05
N PRO A 4 6.58 63.86 -13.23
CA PRO A 4 5.56 63.04 -13.87
C PRO A 4 4.50 62.46 -12.93
N ARG A 5 3.33 62.23 -13.53
CA ARG A 5 2.13 61.55 -13.02
C ARG A 5 2.46 60.12 -12.60
N PHE A 6 2.55 59.86 -11.30
CA PHE A 6 2.62 58.51 -10.76
C PHE A 6 1.23 58.00 -10.37
N ALA A 7 0.90 56.81 -10.86
CA ALA A 7 -0.39 56.17 -10.76
C ALA A 7 -0.75 55.74 -9.34
N MET A 8 -2.03 55.87 -8.99
CA MET A 8 -2.65 55.31 -7.79
C MET A 8 -2.53 53.77 -7.77
N PRO A 9 -2.20 53.14 -6.63
CA PRO A 9 -2.62 51.78 -6.38
C PRO A 9 -4.06 51.73 -5.87
N ARG A 10 -4.86 50.88 -6.51
CA ARG A 10 -6.28 50.58 -6.23
C ARG A 10 -6.49 50.00 -4.82
N PRO A 11 -7.72 50.09 -4.26
CA PRO A 11 -8.06 49.50 -2.97
C PRO A 11 -7.90 47.97 -3.00
N SER A 12 -7.13 47.43 -2.05
CA SER A 12 -7.08 45.99 -1.80
C SER A 12 -8.44 45.50 -1.34
N ALA A 13 -9.17 44.85 -2.25
CA ALA A 13 -10.33 44.05 -1.91
C ALA A 13 -9.90 42.94 -0.93
N ARG A 14 -10.47 42.99 0.27
CA ARG A 14 -10.36 41.94 1.29
C ARG A 14 -11.08 40.70 0.74
N ALA A 15 -10.31 39.72 0.28
CA ALA A 15 -10.82 38.40 -0.09
C ALA A 15 -11.43 37.71 1.14
N PRO A 16 -12.56 36.99 1.00
CA PRO A 16 -13.14 36.23 2.10
C PRO A 16 -12.24 35.05 2.47
N ALA A 17 -12.14 34.77 3.77
CA ALA A 17 -11.48 33.58 4.29
C ALA A 17 -12.13 32.30 3.72
N PRO A 18 -11.36 31.22 3.46
CA PRO A 18 -11.92 29.97 2.99
C PRO A 18 -12.86 29.38 4.05
N PRO A 19 -13.95 28.68 3.64
CA PRO A 19 -14.76 27.94 4.58
C PRO A 19 -13.93 26.80 5.19
N THR A 20 -13.58 26.93 6.47
CA THR A 20 -13.20 25.79 7.31
C THR A 20 -14.45 24.96 7.58
N THR A 21 -14.66 23.96 6.74
CA THR A 21 -15.56 22.86 7.03
C THR A 21 -14.80 21.56 6.76
N PRO A 22 -14.58 20.70 7.76
CA PRO A 22 -14.09 19.35 7.51
C PRO A 22 -15.20 18.58 6.76
N PRO A 23 -14.90 17.78 5.73
CA PRO A 23 -15.85 16.78 5.29
C PRO A 23 -15.96 15.71 6.38
N SER A 24 -16.99 15.91 7.19
CA SER A 24 -18.07 14.95 7.43
C SER A 24 -17.64 13.51 7.66
N SER A 25 -17.71 13.13 8.93
CA SER A 25 -18.26 11.88 9.42
C SER A 25 -17.99 10.63 8.58
N PHE A 26 -17.07 9.82 9.11
CA PHE A 26 -17.23 8.37 9.15
C PHE A 26 -18.71 8.04 9.39
N LYS A 27 -19.42 7.64 8.34
CA LYS A 27 -20.67 6.89 8.49
C LYS A 27 -20.27 5.48 8.90
N VAL A 28 -20.21 5.27 10.21
CA VAL A 28 -20.55 3.97 10.77
C VAL A 28 -22.05 3.83 10.50
N ASP A 29 -22.40 3.06 9.48
CA ASP A 29 -23.79 2.71 9.24
C ASP A 29 -24.15 1.65 10.29
N SER A 30 -24.52 2.14 11.48
CA SER A 30 -25.16 1.37 12.52
C SER A 30 -26.60 1.87 12.57
N PRO A 31 -27.58 1.11 12.06
CA PRO A 31 -28.97 1.47 12.27
C PRO A 31 -29.31 1.24 13.75
N ALA A 32 -29.46 2.37 14.41
CA ALA A 32 -30.35 2.75 15.50
C ALA A 32 -31.28 1.68 16.09
N ASP A 33 -31.39 1.77 17.43
CA ASP A 33 -32.57 1.60 18.25
C ASP A 33 -33.78 0.90 17.63
N ALA A 34 -33.96 -0.35 18.03
CA ALA A 34 -35.29 -0.90 18.19
C ALA A 34 -35.31 -1.75 19.46
N ASP A 35 -35.96 -1.19 20.48
CA ASP A 35 -36.64 -1.94 21.53
C ASP A 35 -37.51 -3.01 20.85
N ILE A 36 -37.08 -4.27 20.85
CA ILE A 36 -37.86 -5.40 20.34
C ILE A 36 -37.80 -6.54 21.36
N LEU A 37 -38.95 -6.70 22.01
CA LEU A 37 -39.51 -7.94 22.54
C LEU A 37 -38.76 -9.21 22.12
N VAL A 38 -38.44 -10.03 23.12
CA VAL A 38 -38.22 -11.47 22.97
C VAL A 38 -39.33 -12.08 22.09
N LEU A 39 -38.96 -12.57 20.91
CA LEU A 39 -39.76 -13.51 20.12
C LEU A 39 -39.02 -14.86 20.10
N PRO A 40 -39.67 -15.97 20.53
CA PRO A 40 -39.08 -17.29 20.39
C PRO A 40 -39.33 -17.82 18.98
N GLY A 41 -38.29 -18.35 18.34
CA GLY A 41 -38.44 -19.23 17.18
C GLY A 41 -37.95 -18.67 15.86
N ALA A 42 -36.66 -18.86 15.59
CA ALA A 42 -36.17 -19.11 14.23
C ALA A 42 -34.89 -19.95 14.33
N THR A 43 -35.01 -21.23 13.99
CA THR A 43 -33.86 -22.10 13.64
C THR A 43 -33.46 -21.83 12.17
N PRO A 44 -32.42 -22.49 11.64
CA PRO A 44 -31.02 -22.10 11.66
C PRO A 44 -30.52 -21.69 10.24
N ALA A 45 -29.21 -21.52 10.08
CA ALA A 45 -28.49 -21.36 8.80
C ALA A 45 -28.14 -19.93 8.36
N ALA A 46 -27.11 -19.38 9.01
CA ALA A 46 -26.08 -18.64 8.27
C ALA A 46 -24.75 -19.28 8.66
N ALA A 47 -24.27 -20.17 7.80
CA ALA A 47 -22.93 -20.73 7.90
C ALA A 47 -21.94 -19.56 7.99
N ARG A 48 -21.27 -19.42 9.14
CA ARG A 48 -20.02 -18.66 9.18
C ARG A 48 -19.12 -19.29 8.12
N PRO A 49 -18.54 -18.57 7.15
CA PRO A 49 -17.42 -19.10 6.42
C PRO A 49 -16.30 -19.31 7.45
N SER A 50 -16.21 -20.54 7.95
CA SER A 50 -15.03 -21.03 8.65
C SER A 50 -13.92 -21.04 7.60
N VAL A 51 -13.25 -19.90 7.44
CA VAL A 51 -11.98 -19.85 6.73
C VAL A 51 -11.03 -20.64 7.60
N ALA A 52 -10.92 -21.94 7.31
CA ALA A 52 -9.90 -22.79 7.90
C ALA A 52 -8.57 -22.03 7.79
N PRO A 53 -7.73 -21.99 8.84
CA PRO A 53 -6.38 -21.49 8.68
C PRO A 53 -5.74 -22.33 7.58
N THR A 54 -5.47 -21.72 6.43
CA THR A 54 -4.77 -22.37 5.33
C THR A 54 -3.51 -22.99 5.95
N PRO A 55 -3.21 -24.28 5.69
CA PRO A 55 -1.93 -24.83 6.13
C PRO A 55 -0.85 -23.87 5.65
N GLN A 56 0.08 -23.49 6.53
CA GLN A 56 1.23 -22.67 6.14
C GLN A 56 1.98 -23.45 5.06
N VAL A 57 1.65 -23.19 3.80
CA VAL A 57 2.24 -23.87 2.65
C VAL A 57 3.72 -23.52 2.71
N ALA A 58 4.55 -24.53 2.98
CA ALA A 58 5.98 -24.34 2.91
C ALA A 58 6.31 -23.85 1.50
N LEU A 59 6.94 -22.67 1.40
CA LEU A 59 7.41 -22.16 0.11
C LEU A 59 8.21 -23.25 -0.60
N PRO A 60 8.12 -23.36 -1.94
CA PRO A 60 9.05 -24.20 -2.67
C PRO A 60 10.47 -23.84 -2.24
N ARG A 61 11.34 -24.86 -2.11
CA ARG A 61 12.72 -24.68 -1.63
C ARG A 61 13.45 -23.70 -2.53
N VAL A 62 13.44 -22.42 -2.14
CA VAL A 62 14.10 -21.36 -2.89
C VAL A 62 15.61 -21.50 -2.70
N HIS A 63 16.32 -21.60 -3.81
CA HIS A 63 17.76 -21.51 -3.78
C HIS A 63 18.12 -20.02 -3.71
N PRO A 64 18.92 -19.59 -2.72
CA PRO A 64 19.37 -18.21 -2.65
C PRO A 64 20.02 -17.81 -3.97
N LEU A 65 19.61 -16.67 -4.51
CA LEU A 65 20.34 -16.09 -5.63
C LEU A 65 21.75 -15.72 -5.16
N SER A 66 22.76 -15.98 -5.98
CA SER A 66 24.13 -15.56 -5.68
C SER A 66 24.18 -14.05 -5.42
N HIS A 67 24.98 -13.63 -4.45
CA HIS A 67 25.10 -12.22 -4.07
C HIS A 67 25.47 -11.32 -5.27
N ASP A 68 26.35 -11.79 -6.17
CA ASP A 68 26.73 -11.07 -7.40
C ASP A 68 25.56 -10.89 -8.39
N VAL A 69 24.60 -11.81 -8.39
CA VAL A 69 23.39 -11.69 -9.21
C VAL A 69 22.47 -10.65 -8.60
N VAL A 70 22.26 -10.71 -7.29
CA VAL A 70 21.42 -9.73 -6.58
C VAL A 70 22.01 -8.33 -6.70
N GLY A 71 23.31 -8.16 -6.50
CA GLY A 71 24.01 -6.89 -6.66
C GLY A 71 23.78 -6.27 -8.04
N ARG A 72 24.01 -7.04 -9.12
CA ARG A 72 23.78 -6.55 -10.50
C ARG A 72 22.33 -6.12 -10.75
N LEU A 73 21.34 -6.86 -10.22
CA LEU A 73 19.93 -6.50 -10.37
C LEU A 73 19.59 -5.23 -9.60
N VAL A 74 20.18 -5.04 -8.42
CA VAL A 74 20.05 -3.81 -7.64
C VAL A 74 20.71 -2.64 -8.37
N ASP A 75 21.86 -2.82 -9.01
CA ASP A 75 22.50 -1.76 -9.80
C ASP A 75 21.67 -1.37 -11.03
N GLU A 76 21.04 -2.36 -11.70
CA GLU A 76 20.26 -2.16 -12.92
C GLU A 76 18.90 -1.50 -12.65
N HIS A 77 18.15 -1.96 -11.65
CA HIS A 77 16.77 -1.52 -11.40
C HIS A 77 16.64 -0.64 -10.15
N GLY A 78 17.63 -0.66 -9.27
CA GLY A 78 17.54 -0.13 -7.91
C GLY A 78 16.49 -0.85 -7.07
N TYR A 79 16.33 -0.41 -5.82
CA TYR A 79 15.30 -0.92 -4.91
C TYR A 79 13.88 -0.43 -5.29
N GLY A 80 13.33 -0.94 -6.38
CA GLY A 80 11.96 -0.62 -6.87
C GLY A 80 11.14 -1.87 -7.15
N GLY A 81 9.92 -1.69 -7.65
CA GLY A 81 8.99 -2.78 -7.99
C GLY A 81 9.56 -3.76 -9.03
N VAL A 82 10.28 -3.23 -10.03
CA VAL A 82 10.93 -4.04 -11.07
C VAL A 82 11.97 -5.01 -10.49
N LEU A 83 12.74 -4.58 -9.48
CA LEU A 83 13.68 -5.46 -8.78
C LEU A 83 12.96 -6.60 -8.08
N LEU A 84 11.87 -6.29 -7.35
CA LEU A 84 11.10 -7.30 -6.63
C LEU A 84 10.55 -8.36 -7.59
N ALA A 85 9.96 -7.93 -8.71
CA ALA A 85 9.44 -8.83 -9.74
C ALA A 85 10.54 -9.71 -10.36
N THR A 86 11.70 -9.11 -10.65
CA THR A 86 12.81 -9.81 -11.29
C THR A 86 13.45 -10.84 -10.36
N VAL A 87 13.69 -10.47 -9.10
CA VAL A 87 14.22 -11.39 -8.09
C VAL A 87 13.23 -12.53 -7.83
N ARG A 88 11.93 -12.22 -7.69
CA ARG A 88 10.88 -13.23 -7.54
C ARG A 88 10.90 -14.23 -8.71
N GLY A 89 10.95 -13.73 -9.94
CA GLY A 89 11.02 -14.56 -11.14
C GLY A 89 12.25 -15.47 -11.18
N ARG A 90 13.41 -14.96 -10.77
CA ARG A 90 14.66 -15.75 -10.70
C ARG A 90 14.64 -16.81 -9.59
N LEU A 91 13.90 -16.58 -8.51
CA LEU A 91 13.67 -17.56 -7.45
C LEU A 91 12.61 -18.61 -7.85
N GLY A 92 11.97 -18.47 -9.01
CA GLY A 92 10.91 -19.38 -9.46
C GLY A 92 9.62 -19.26 -8.65
N LEU A 93 9.43 -18.15 -7.92
CA LEU A 93 8.25 -17.91 -7.10
C LEU A 93 7.13 -17.27 -7.92
N SER A 94 5.91 -17.75 -7.76
CA SER A 94 4.73 -17.05 -8.26
C SER A 94 4.29 -15.93 -7.30
N VAL A 95 3.51 -14.97 -7.80
CA VAL A 95 2.93 -13.91 -6.95
C VAL A 95 2.02 -14.54 -5.87
N LYS A 96 1.37 -15.67 -6.18
CA LYS A 96 0.53 -16.40 -5.23
C LYS A 96 1.35 -17.02 -4.10
N ASP A 97 2.51 -17.62 -4.40
CA ASP A 97 3.38 -18.20 -3.37
C ASP A 97 3.84 -17.12 -2.37
N VAL A 98 4.19 -15.93 -2.89
CA VAL A 98 4.56 -14.78 -2.06
C VAL A 98 3.34 -14.28 -1.27
N ALA A 99 2.16 -14.22 -1.88
CA ALA A 99 0.91 -13.81 -1.21
C ALA A 99 0.56 -14.74 -0.04
N ASP A 100 0.63 -16.05 -0.26
CA ASP A 100 0.29 -17.06 0.73
C ASP A 100 1.25 -17.01 1.92
N HIS A 101 2.53 -16.74 1.68
CA HIS A 101 3.53 -16.65 2.74
C HIS A 101 3.51 -15.31 3.51
N THR A 102 3.33 -14.19 2.81
CA THR A 102 3.33 -12.86 3.43
C THR A 102 1.96 -12.44 3.97
N ARG A 103 0.89 -13.15 3.58
CA ARG A 103 -0.51 -12.78 3.82
C ARG A 103 -0.89 -11.43 3.20
N ILE A 104 -0.15 -10.99 2.18
CA ILE A 104 -0.45 -9.81 1.39
C ILE A 104 -1.29 -10.26 0.20
N SER A 105 -2.37 -9.54 -0.11
CA SER A 105 -3.19 -9.87 -1.28
C SER A 105 -2.37 -9.81 -2.57
N VAL A 106 -2.61 -10.76 -3.49
CA VAL A 106 -2.00 -10.79 -4.83
C VAL A 106 -2.11 -9.43 -5.52
N ARG A 107 -3.27 -8.75 -5.39
CA ARG A 107 -3.49 -7.41 -5.96
C ARG A 107 -2.47 -6.38 -5.46
N TYR A 108 -2.14 -6.42 -4.17
CA TYR A 108 -1.16 -5.49 -3.59
C TYR A 108 0.27 -5.87 -3.96
N LEU A 109 0.58 -7.16 -4.10
CA LEU A 109 1.90 -7.58 -4.59
C LEU A 109 2.12 -7.17 -6.05
N GLU A 110 1.12 -7.35 -6.91
CA GLU A 110 1.16 -6.86 -8.29
C GLU A 110 1.30 -5.34 -8.34
N ALA A 111 0.57 -4.60 -7.48
CA ALA A 111 0.70 -3.16 -7.36
C ALA A 111 2.10 -2.73 -6.85
N LEU A 112 2.71 -3.49 -5.94
CA LEU A 112 4.08 -3.23 -5.48
C LEU A 112 5.10 -3.44 -6.60
N GLU A 113 4.97 -4.53 -7.35
CA GLU A 113 5.86 -4.88 -8.48
C GLU A 113 5.72 -3.92 -9.66
N SER A 114 4.51 -3.42 -9.92
CA SER A 114 4.23 -2.40 -10.95
C SER A 114 4.37 -0.96 -10.46
N GLU A 115 4.70 -0.76 -9.19
CA GLU A 115 4.75 0.55 -8.52
C GLU A 115 3.45 1.38 -8.70
N ALA A 116 2.29 0.70 -8.79
CA ALA A 116 0.98 1.31 -8.98
C ALA A 116 0.47 1.95 -7.67
N ARG A 117 0.96 3.16 -7.36
CA ARG A 117 0.68 3.87 -6.09
C ARG A 117 -0.80 4.08 -5.80
N ASP A 118 -1.60 4.35 -6.81
CA ASP A 118 -3.05 4.57 -6.68
C ASP A 118 -3.81 3.33 -6.19
N GLN A 119 -3.20 2.15 -6.34
CA GLN A 119 -3.78 0.87 -5.93
C GLN A 119 -3.22 0.36 -4.59
N LEU A 120 -2.19 1.02 -4.08
CA LEU A 120 -1.57 0.68 -2.81
C LEU A 120 -2.29 1.38 -1.64
N PRO A 121 -2.33 0.76 -0.45
CA PRO A 121 -2.87 1.42 0.74
C PRO A 121 -1.93 2.54 1.23
N SER A 122 -2.22 3.09 2.42
CA SER A 122 -1.36 4.09 3.06
C SER A 122 0.12 3.66 3.12
N ALA A 123 1.03 4.62 2.98
CA ALA A 123 2.48 4.45 2.99
C ALA A 123 2.98 3.60 4.18
N THR A 124 2.32 3.68 5.34
CA THR A 124 2.66 2.88 6.52
C THR A 124 2.50 1.37 6.25
N PHE A 125 1.45 0.97 5.54
CA PHE A 125 1.22 -0.43 5.15
C PHE A 125 2.18 -0.85 4.05
N VAL A 126 2.39 0.00 3.05
CA VAL A 126 3.34 -0.24 1.95
C VAL A 126 4.73 -0.56 2.49
N ARG A 127 5.21 0.24 3.46
CA ARG A 127 6.51 0.00 4.11
C ARG A 127 6.60 -1.40 4.74
N GLY A 128 5.54 -1.84 5.42
CA GLY A 128 5.45 -3.18 6.00
C GLY A 128 5.43 -4.27 4.94
N TYR A 129 4.68 -4.07 3.87
CA TYR A 129 4.58 -5.03 2.77
C TYR A 129 5.90 -5.22 2.05
N VAL A 130 6.58 -4.12 1.71
CA VAL A 130 7.91 -4.15 1.07
C VAL A 130 8.90 -4.90 1.95
N ARG A 131 8.85 -4.70 3.28
CA ARG A 131 9.73 -5.40 4.22
C ARG A 131 9.51 -6.91 4.21
N GLU A 132 8.26 -7.35 4.26
CA GLU A 132 7.93 -8.78 4.27
C GLU A 132 8.23 -9.45 2.92
N VAL A 133 7.97 -8.76 1.81
CA VAL A 133 8.35 -9.26 0.48
C VAL A 133 9.87 -9.39 0.35
N ALA A 134 10.63 -8.38 0.79
CA ALA A 134 12.10 -8.43 0.74
C ALA A 134 12.66 -9.62 1.54
N ARG A 135 12.06 -9.94 2.69
CA ARG A 135 12.43 -11.11 3.50
C ARG A 135 12.19 -12.43 2.77
N VAL A 136 11.03 -12.58 2.12
CA VAL A 136 10.71 -13.77 1.33
C VAL A 136 11.65 -13.92 0.14
N LEU A 137 12.02 -12.80 -0.48
CA LEU A 137 12.95 -12.76 -1.61
C LEU A 137 14.43 -12.83 -1.19
N GLN A 138 14.72 -12.98 0.11
CA GLN A 138 16.07 -13.03 0.67
C GLN A 138 16.95 -11.82 0.30
N LEU A 139 16.32 -10.65 0.20
CA LEU A 139 16.98 -9.37 -0.01
C LEU A 139 17.23 -8.68 1.33
N ASP A 140 18.11 -7.68 1.35
CA ASP A 140 18.25 -6.78 2.49
C ASP A 140 16.97 -5.94 2.64
N ALA A 141 16.16 -6.30 3.64
CA ALA A 141 14.85 -5.69 3.85
C ALA A 141 14.94 -4.20 4.19
N ASP A 142 15.96 -3.77 4.93
CA ASP A 142 16.10 -2.38 5.34
C ASP A 142 16.57 -1.50 4.16
N ALA A 143 17.50 -2.02 3.33
CA ALA A 143 17.92 -1.34 2.10
C ALA A 143 16.79 -1.24 1.07
N VAL A 144 16.05 -2.34 0.86
CA VAL A 144 14.91 -2.38 -0.07
C VAL A 144 13.82 -1.41 0.37
N VAL A 145 13.46 -1.41 1.65
CA VAL A 145 12.45 -0.47 2.18
C VAL A 145 12.89 0.97 1.99
N ALA A 146 14.13 1.32 2.35
CA ALA A 146 14.61 2.69 2.23
C ALA A 146 14.60 3.17 0.76
N GLY A 147 15.03 2.32 -0.17
CA GLY A 147 15.08 2.67 -1.58
C GLY A 147 13.71 2.67 -2.26
N TYR A 148 12.82 1.76 -1.88
CA TYR A 148 11.45 1.72 -2.40
C TYR A 148 10.65 2.92 -1.90
N MET A 149 10.69 3.22 -0.61
CA MET A 149 9.94 4.34 -0.03
C MET A 149 10.41 5.69 -0.59
N ARG A 150 11.71 5.85 -0.87
CA ARG A 150 12.22 7.04 -1.56
C ARG A 150 11.58 7.26 -2.93
N ARG A 151 11.39 6.19 -3.71
CA ARG A 151 10.69 6.24 -5.01
C ARG A 151 9.20 6.49 -4.82
N TYR A 152 8.60 5.82 -3.84
CA TYR A 152 7.20 5.96 -3.47
C TYR A 152 6.88 7.35 -2.89
N GLU A 153 7.81 8.12 -2.37
CA GLU A 153 7.53 9.48 -1.86
C GLU A 153 7.90 10.56 -2.87
N GLY A 154 8.85 10.27 -3.78
CA GLY A 154 9.40 11.23 -4.73
C GLY A 154 8.69 11.33 -6.08
N GLN A 155 7.65 10.53 -6.34
CA GLN A 155 6.83 10.60 -7.56
C GLN A 155 5.53 11.38 -7.36
#